data_AF-A0A3B9XKH7-F1
#
_entry.id   AF-A0A3B9XKH7-F1
#
_cell.length_a   1.000
_cell.length_b   1.000
_cell.length_c   1.000
_cell.angle_alpha   90.00
_cell.angle_beta   90.00
_cell.angle_gamma   90.00
#
_symmetry.space_group_name_H-M   'P 1'
#
loop_
_entity.id
_entity.type
_entity.pdbx_description
1 polymer ?
#
loop_
_entity_poly.entity_id
_entity_poly.type
_entity_poly.pdbx_seq_one_letter_code
_entity_poly.pdbx_strand_id
1 'polypeptide(L)' 'IDDDKENYEHYFEYCLELIRPNGVILLDNTLWSGRVADNSVDDVDTNAIRALNRKLKEDTRIDLSLLTVADGLTLARKR' A
#
# COMPACT_ATOMS: atom_id res chain seq x y z
N ILE A 1 -6.45 5.52 -1.94
CA ILE A 1 -6.95 4.15 -2.13
C ILE A 1 -7.36 3.66 -0.76
N ASP A 2 -8.66 3.58 -0.54
CA ASP A 2 -9.31 3.06 0.65
C ASP A 2 -10.57 2.30 0.22
N ASP A 3 -10.42 1.00 0.02
CA ASP A 3 -11.46 0.10 -0.49
C ASP A 3 -11.18 -1.35 -0.03
N ASP A 4 -11.58 -2.36 -0.80
CA ASP A 4 -11.26 -3.77 -0.56
C ASP A 4 -9.76 -4.08 -0.75
N LYS A 5 -9.16 -4.78 0.22
CA LYS A 5 -7.69 -4.87 0.32
C LYS A 5 -7.08 -5.80 -0.72
N GLU A 6 -7.85 -6.77 -1.19
CA GLU A 6 -7.47 -7.70 -2.26
C GLU A 6 -7.14 -6.98 -3.57
N ASN A 7 -7.84 -5.88 -3.88
CA ASN A 7 -7.63 -5.14 -5.12
C ASN A 7 -6.70 -3.93 -5.00
N TYR A 8 -6.14 -3.65 -3.83
CA TYR A 8 -5.22 -2.52 -3.64
C TYR A 8 -4.06 -2.51 -4.65
N GLU A 9 -3.51 -3.68 -4.96
CA GLU A 9 -2.44 -3.79 -5.94
C GLU A 9 -2.90 -3.36 -7.34
N HIS A 10 -4.06 -3.82 -7.78
CA HIS A 10 -4.63 -3.45 -9.08
C HIS A 10 -4.92 -1.95 -9.14
N TYR A 11 -5.55 -1.41 -8.09
CA TYR A 11 -5.82 0.02 -7.99
C TYR A 11 -4.54 0.84 -8.02
N PHE A 12 -3.50 0.40 -7.34
CA PHE A 12 -2.20 1.07 -7.34
C PHE A 12 -1.58 1.11 -8.75
N GLU A 13 -1.57 -0.01 -9.48
CA GLU A 13 -1.02 -0.04 -10.85
C GLU A 13 -1.81 0.87 -11.80
N TYR A 14 -3.15 0.83 -11.76
CA TYR A 14 -3.97 1.73 -12.57
C TYR A 14 -3.73 3.19 -12.19
N CYS A 15 -3.65 3.50 -10.89
CA CYS A 15 -3.34 4.86 -10.45
C CYS A 15 -1.96 5.29 -10.95
N LEU A 16 -0.96 4.42 -10.90
CA LEU A 16 0.40 4.73 -11.33
C LEU A 16 0.47 5.05 -12.83
N GLU A 17 -0.33 4.41 -13.68
CA GLU A 17 -0.47 4.74 -15.10
C GLU A 17 -1.11 6.14 -15.29
N LEU A 18 -2.15 6.44 -14.51
CA LEU A 18 -2.97 7.64 -14.67
C LEU A 18 -2.31 8.91 -14.11
N ILE A 19 -1.53 8.80 -13.04
CA ILE A 19 -0.93 10.00 -12.41
C ILE A 19 0.28 10.51 -13.19
N ARG A 20 0.44 11.84 -13.17
CA ARG A 20 1.63 12.52 -13.70
C ARG A 20 2.89 12.18 -12.88
N PRO A 21 4.11 12.35 -13.46
CA PRO A 21 5.34 12.35 -12.68
C PRO A 21 5.25 13.33 -11.50
N ASN A 22 5.82 12.93 -10.36
CA ASN A 22 5.70 13.58 -9.05
C ASN A 22 4.28 13.62 -8.45
N GLY A 23 3.30 12.96 -9.07
CA GLY A 23 2.00 12.71 -8.44
C GLY A 23 2.14 11.78 -7.23
N VAL A 24 1.24 11.92 -6.26
CA VAL A 24 1.27 11.14 -5.01
C VAL A 24 0.00 10.30 -4.91
N ILE A 25 0.18 9.01 -4.65
CA ILE A 25 -0.88 8.05 -4.33
C ILE A 25 -0.82 7.81 -2.83
N LEU A 26 -1.97 7.93 -2.15
CA LEU A 26 -2.12 7.58 -0.74
C LEU A 26 -2.87 6.26 -0.64
N LEU A 27 -2.34 5.30 0.12
CA LEU A 27 -2.99 4.03 0.44
C LEU A 27 -3.26 3.98 1.94
N ASP A 28 -4.52 3.79 2.33
CA ASP A 28 -4.95 3.78 3.73
C ASP A 28 -4.98 2.37 4.32
N ASN A 29 -4.89 2.28 5.65
CA ASN A 29 -4.87 1.06 6.48
C ASN A 29 -3.71 0.09 6.21
N THR A 30 -2.52 0.59 5.86
CA THR A 30 -1.38 -0.27 5.49
C THR A 30 -0.64 -0.90 6.67
N LEU A 31 -0.95 -0.48 7.91
CA LEU A 31 -0.53 -1.19 9.13
C LEU A 31 -1.59 -2.21 9.61
N TRP A 32 -2.82 -2.13 9.11
CA TRP A 32 -3.90 -3.12 9.29
C TRP A 32 -4.06 -3.61 10.73
N SER A 33 -4.26 -2.68 11.67
CA SER A 33 -4.37 -2.90 13.12
C SER A 33 -3.20 -3.68 13.72
N GLY A 34 -2.01 -3.56 13.12
CA GLY A 34 -0.80 -4.31 13.48
C GLY A 34 -0.78 -5.77 13.00
N ARG A 35 -1.85 -6.28 12.39
CA ARG A 35 -1.98 -7.68 11.94
C ARG A 35 -0.91 -8.06 10.91
N VAL A 36 -0.45 -7.11 10.10
CA VAL A 36 0.60 -7.34 9.12
C VAL A 36 1.92 -7.80 9.75
N ALA A 37 2.16 -7.49 11.03
CA ALA A 37 3.34 -7.92 11.77
C ALA A 37 3.14 -9.23 12.55
N ASP A 38 1.89 -9.70 12.71
CA ASP A 38 1.57 -10.93 13.44
C ASP A 38 1.54 -12.16 12.52
N ASN A 39 2.62 -12.94 12.54
CA ASN A 39 2.77 -14.14 11.69
C ASN A 39 1.72 -15.25 11.94
N SER A 40 0.93 -15.17 13.02
CA SER A 40 -0.15 -16.13 13.28
C SER A 40 -1.44 -15.81 12.50
N VAL A 41 -1.55 -14.59 11.96
CA VAL A 41 -2.69 -14.14 11.17
C VAL A 41 -2.48 -14.50 9.70
N ASP A 42 -3.42 -15.23 9.11
CA ASP A 42 -3.35 -15.74 7.72
C ASP A 42 -4.66 -15.53 6.93
N ASP A 43 -5.39 -14.44 7.21
CA ASP A 43 -6.55 -14.06 6.40
C ASP A 43 -6.15 -13.36 5.10
N VAL A 44 -7.11 -13.35 4.17
CA VAL A 44 -6.94 -12.84 2.80
C VAL A 44 -6.53 -11.37 2.80
N ASP A 45 -7.22 -10.53 3.57
CA ASP A 45 -6.93 -9.09 3.63
C ASP A 45 -5.53 -8.80 4.18
N THR A 46 -5.16 -9.45 5.28
CA THR A 46 -3.84 -9.28 5.91
C THR A 46 -2.73 -9.71 4.96
N ASN A 47 -2.92 -10.82 4.24
CA ASN A 47 -1.97 -11.29 3.26
C ASN A 47 -1.88 -10.37 2.03
N ALA A 48 -2.99 -9.81 1.57
CA ALA A 48 -3.01 -8.82 0.50
C ALA A 48 -2.23 -7.55 0.89
N ILE A 49 -2.45 -7.00 2.09
CA ILE A 49 -1.69 -5.84 2.58
C ILE A 49 -0.21 -6.16 2.76
N ARG A 50 0.16 -7.35 3.25
CA ARG A 50 1.57 -7.77 3.33
C ARG A 50 2.23 -7.84 1.95
N ALA A 51 1.54 -8.43 0.97
CA ALA A 51 2.02 -8.52 -0.40
C ALA A 51 2.23 -7.13 -1.00
N LEU A 52 1.24 -6.25 -0.85
CA LEU A 52 1.32 -4.85 -1.27
C LEU A 52 2.49 -4.11 -0.62
N ASN A 53 2.63 -4.18 0.71
CA ASN A 53 3.71 -3.49 1.42
C ASN A 53 5.10 -3.95 0.96
N ARG A 54 5.28 -5.26 0.67
CA ARG A 54 6.52 -5.77 0.08
C ARG A 54 6.75 -5.24 -1.32
N LYS A 55 5.73 -5.30 -2.19
CA LYS A 55 5.78 -4.79 -3.56
C LYS A 55 6.18 -3.32 -3.60
N LEU A 56 5.49 -2.47 -2.83
CA LEU A 56 5.75 -1.03 -2.80
C LEU A 56 7.17 -0.71 -2.32
N LYS A 57 7.69 -1.46 -1.34
CA LYS A 57 9.06 -1.30 -0.85
C LYS A 57 10.12 -1.58 -1.92
N GLU A 58 9.83 -2.48 -2.84
CA GLU A 58 10.74 -2.91 -3.92
C GLU A 58 10.51 -2.14 -5.23
N ASP A 59 9.41 -1.38 -5.35
CA ASP A 59 9.05 -0.67 -6.58
C ASP A 59 9.93 0.57 -6.82
N THR A 60 10.80 0.47 -7.83
CA THR A 60 11.75 1.53 -8.18
C THR A 60 11.13 2.71 -8.93
N ARG A 61 9.85 2.61 -9.35
CA ARG A 61 9.11 3.68 -10.04
C ARG A 61 8.62 4.77 -9.09
N ILE A 62 8.71 4.53 -7.78
CA ILE A 62 8.19 5.43 -6.75
C ILE A 62 9.23 5.81 -5.68
N ASP A 63 8.98 6.93 -5.01
CA ASP A 63 9.51 7.20 -3.67
C ASP A 63 8.43 6.87 -2.64
N LEU A 64 8.80 6.11 -1.62
CA LEU A 64 7.87 5.56 -0.64
C LEU A 64 8.07 6.17 0.75
N SER A 65 6.97 6.46 1.43
CA SER A 65 6.96 6.79 2.87
C SER A 65 5.76 6.14 3.55
N LEU A 66 5.99 5.40 4.63
CA LEU A 66 4.94 4.86 5.48
C LEU A 66 4.82 5.73 6.73
N LEU A 67 3.65 6.32 6.95
CA LEU A 67 3.36 7.15 8.11
C LEU A 67 2.58 6.36 9.16
N THR A 68 2.94 6.51 10.43
CA THR A 68 2.21 5.95 11.59
C THR A 68 1.01 6.81 11.97
N VAL A 69 0.25 7.27 10.98
CA VAL A 69 -0.99 8.03 11.16
C VAL A 69 -2.16 7.06 11.02
N ALA A 70 -3.12 7.16 11.95
CA ALA A 70 -4.27 6.27 12.03
C ALA A 70 -3.85 4.79 11.95
N ASP A 71 -4.39 4.03 11.01
CA ASP A 71 -4.08 2.60 10.82
C ASP A 71 -2.98 2.34 9.77
N GLY A 72 -2.08 3.31 9.59
CA GLY A 72 -1.03 3.27 8.60
C GLY A 72 -1.44 3.93 7.29
N LEU A 73 -0.70 4.96 6.90
CA LEU A 73 -0.90 5.68 5.64
C LEU A 73 0.38 5.61 4.81
N THR A 74 0.32 4.91 3.67
CA THR A 74 1.45 4.81 2.75
C THR A 74 1.34 5.87 1.65
N LEU A 75 2.38 6.68 1.51
CA LEU A 75 2.55 7.65 0.44
C LEU A 75 3.50 7.07 -0.60
N ALA A 76 3.04 6.97 -1.84
CA ALA A 76 3.83 6.58 -2.99
C ALA A 76 3.86 7.73 -4.00
N ARG A 77 5.01 8.39 -4.14
CA ARG A 77 5.22 9.45 -5.13
C ARG A 77 5.81 8.85 -6.40
N LYS A 78 5.14 9.00 -7.54
CA LYS A 78 5.67 8.59 -8.85
C LYS A 78 6.91 9.42 -9.21
N ARG A 79 7.99 8.77 -9.61
CA ARG A 79 9.18 9.43 -10.13
C ARG A 79 8.96 10.00 -11.54
#